data_AF-X1VXP4-F1
#
_entry.id   AF-X1VXP4-F1
#
_cell.length_a   1.000
_cell.length_b   1.000
_cell.length_c   1.000
_cell.angle_alpha   90.00
_cell.angle_beta   90.00
_cell.angle_gamma   90.00
#
_symmetry.space_group_name_H-M   'P 1'
#
loop_
_entity.id
_entity.type
_entity.pdbx_description
1 polymer ?
#
loop_
_entity_poly.entity_id
_entity_poly.type
_entity_poly.pdbx_seq_one_letter_code
_entity_poly.pdbx_strand_id
1 'polypeptide(L)' 'MIDGVKIKKLKVIPDERGRLMEMLRSDDDLFIKFGQVYMTTAYPGVVKGWHYHKKQIDNMVVVKGM' A
#
# COMPACT_ATOMS: atom_id res chain seq x y z
N MET A 1 -0.27 -8.90 -17.07
CA MET A 1 -0.47 -7.69 -16.25
C MET A 1 -1.95 -7.35 -16.32
N ILE A 2 -2.58 -6.97 -15.20
CA ILE A 2 -4.02 -6.63 -15.19
C ILE A 2 -4.15 -5.15 -15.54
N ASP A 3 -5.03 -4.82 -16.49
CA ASP A 3 -5.29 -3.45 -16.89
C ASP A 3 -5.78 -2.61 -15.69
N GLY A 4 -5.31 -1.36 -15.59
CA GLY A 4 -5.59 -0.47 -14.46
C GLY A 4 -4.82 -0.76 -13.16
N VAL A 5 -4.11 -1.89 -13.04
CA VAL A 5 -3.25 -2.17 -11.87
C VAL A 5 -1.88 -1.53 -12.05
N LYS A 6 -1.50 -0.65 -11.12
CA LYS A 6 -0.18 -0.03 -11.04
C LYS A 6 0.62 -0.64 -9.89
N ILE A 7 1.94 -0.78 -10.11
CA ILE A 7 2.88 -1.27 -9.09
C ILE A 7 3.99 -0.23 -8.93
N LYS A 8 4.24 0.19 -7.69
CA LYS A 8 5.40 1.00 -7.31
C LYS A 8 6.34 0.15 -6.47
N LYS A 9 7.58 -0.04 -6.94
CA LYS A 9 8.61 -0.68 -6.13
C LYS A 9 9.08 0.30 -5.06
N LEU A 10 8.79 0.00 -3.80
CA LEU A 10 9.16 0.85 -2.67
C LEU A 10 10.66 0.69 -2.35
N LYS A 11 11.33 1.81 -2.09
CA LYS A 11 12.69 1.85 -1.57
C LYS A 11 12.64 1.97 -0.05
N VAL A 12 13.29 1.03 0.63
CA VAL A 12 13.51 1.09 2.08
C VAL A 12 14.90 1.68 2.31
N ILE A 13 14.97 2.73 3.12
CA ILE A 13 16.20 3.44 3.45
C ILE A 13 16.49 3.18 4.94
N PRO A 14 17.38 2.22 5.27
CA PRO A 14 17.72 1.92 6.66
C PRO A 14 18.74 2.92 7.24
N ASP A 15 18.69 3.13 8.55
CA ASP A 15 19.69 3.84 9.35
C ASP A 15 19.79 3.23 10.76
N GLU A 16 20.60 3.81 11.64
CA GLU A 16 20.80 3.33 13.02
C GLU A 16 19.55 3.40 13.91
N ARG A 17 18.51 4.13 13.49
CA ARG A 17 17.25 4.35 14.23
C ARG A 17 16.13 3.45 13.70
N GLY A 18 16.29 2.90 12.50
CA GLY A 18 15.31 2.01 11.88
C GLY A 18 15.32 2.10 10.35
N ARG A 19 14.18 2.51 9.77
CA ARG A 19 14.02 2.63 8.31
C ARG A 19 12.97 3.66 7.90
N LEU A 20 13.20 4.32 6.78
CA LEU A 20 12.24 5.15 6.06
C LEU A 20 11.74 4.42 4.79
N MET A 21 10.45 4.55 4.49
CA MET A 21 9.87 4.08 3.24
C MET A 21 8.73 5.02 2.81
N GLU A 22 8.89 5.68 1.67
CA GLU A 22 7.86 6.56 1.10
C GLU A 22 6.79 5.73 0.39
N MET A 23 5.70 5.43 1.10
CA MET A 23 4.63 4.53 0.63
C MET A 23 3.82 5.11 -0.53
N LEU A 24 3.37 6.34 -0.39
CA LEU A 24 2.56 7.07 -1.36
C LEU A 24 2.86 8.56 -1.19
N ARG A 25 3.23 9.22 -2.29
CA ARG A 25 3.42 10.66 -2.34
C ARG A 25 2.37 11.28 -3.26
N SER A 26 2.01 12.54 -3.01
CA SER A 26 1.03 13.24 -3.84
C SER A 26 1.50 13.49 -5.28
N ASP A 27 2.81 13.39 -5.54
CA ASP A 27 3.45 13.55 -6.84
C ASP A 27 3.76 12.20 -7.52
N ASP A 28 3.34 11.06 -6.95
CA ASP A 28 3.42 9.77 -7.64
C ASP A 28 2.34 9.67 -8.74
N ASP A 29 2.66 9.08 -9.90
CA ASP A 29 1.71 8.82 -11.00
C ASP A 29 0.51 7.93 -10.62
N LEU A 30 0.58 7.25 -9.47
CA LEU A 30 -0.48 6.42 -8.92
C LEU A 30 -1.37 7.16 -7.90
N PHE A 31 -0.97 8.36 -7.47
CA PHE A 31 -1.79 9.19 -6.60
C PHE A 31 -2.94 9.82 -7.39
N ILE A 32 -4.13 9.79 -6.80
CA ILE A 32 -5.34 10.38 -7.39
C ILE A 32 -5.86 11.48 -6.48
N LYS A 33 -6.16 11.13 -5.23
CA LYS A 33 -6.58 12.04 -4.17
C LYS A 33 -6.44 11.35 -2.81
N PHE A 34 -6.35 12.14 -1.75
CA PHE A 34 -6.46 11.63 -0.39
C PHE A 34 -7.93 11.54 0.04
N GLY A 35 -8.24 10.55 0.87
CA GLY A 35 -9.55 10.43 1.53
C GLY A 35 -9.42 9.81 2.91
N GLN A 36 -8.74 8.67 2.99
CA GLN A 36 -8.55 7.94 4.24
C GLN A 36 -7.27 7.10 4.17
N VAL A 37 -6.67 6.86 5.34
CA VAL A 37 -5.68 5.80 5.57
C VAL A 37 -6.15 4.94 6.74
N TYR A 38 -5.99 3.62 6.62
CA TYR A 38 -6.27 2.67 7.69
C TYR A 38 -5.26 1.53 7.65
N MET A 39 -5.04 0.88 8.79
CA MET A 39 -4.10 -0.24 8.92
C MET A 39 -4.83 -1.46 9.45
N THR A 40 -4.53 -2.62 8.90
CA THR A 40 -5.04 -3.90 9.41
C THR A 40 -3.93 -4.94 9.42
N THR A 41 -3.96 -5.82 10.42
CA THR A 41 -3.08 -6.99 10.49
C THR A 41 -3.87 -8.25 10.13
N ALA A 42 -3.30 -9.13 9.31
CA ALA A 42 -3.83 -10.47 9.07
C ALA A 42 -2.86 -11.50 9.65
N TYR A 43 -3.37 -12.47 10.40
CA TYR A 43 -2.57 -13.57 10.93
C TYR A 43 -2.18 -14.57 9.82
N PRO A 44 -1.13 -15.38 10.02
CA PRO A 44 -0.69 -16.37 9.04
C PRO A 44 -1.84 -17.28 8.62
N GLY A 45 -1.98 -17.50 7.30
CA GLY A 45 -3.06 -18.30 6.72
C GLY A 45 -4.42 -17.58 6.56
N VAL A 46 -4.58 -16.37 7.10
CA VAL A 46 -5.82 -15.59 6.95
C VAL A 46 -5.82 -14.82 5.64
N VAL A 47 -6.88 -15.02 4.83
CA VAL A 47 -7.10 -14.29 3.58
C VAL A 47 -8.15 -13.20 3.80
N LYS A 48 -7.80 -11.95 3.48
CA LYS A 48 -8.71 -10.79 3.50
C LYS A 48 -9.14 -10.43 2.08
N GLY A 49 -10.04 -11.23 1.52
CA GLY A 49 -10.60 -11.01 0.20
C GLY A 49 -11.86 -11.85 -0.02
N TRP A 50 -12.63 -11.59 -1.06
CA TRP A 50 -12.41 -10.57 -2.11
C TRP A 50 -13.05 -9.23 -1.73
N HIS A 51 -12.44 -8.12 -2.15
CA HIS A 51 -13.00 -6.78 -1.99
C HIS A 51 -13.17 -6.14 -3.38
N TYR A 52 -14.32 -5.52 -3.61
CA TYR A 52 -14.61 -4.73 -4.80
C TYR A 52 -15.29 -3.43 -4.39
N HIS A 53 -14.87 -2.33 -5.00
CA HIS A 53 -15.39 -1.01 -4.71
C HIS A 53 -15.84 -0.30 -5.99
N LYS A 54 -17.05 0.29 -5.96
CA LYS A 54 -17.58 1.09 -7.08
C LYS A 54 -17.04 2.53 -7.12
N LYS A 55 -16.59 3.05 -5.98
CA LYS A 55 -16.27 4.49 -5.78
C LYS A 55 -14.93 4.73 -5.08
N GLN A 56 -14.21 3.67 -4.72
CA GLN A 56 -12.96 3.72 -3.95
C GLN A 56 -11.88 3.00 -4.75
N ILE A 57 -10.67 3.54 -4.68
CA ILE A 57 -9.46 2.99 -5.27
C ILE A 57 -8.48 2.84 -4.11
N ASP A 58 -7.96 1.62 -3.93
CA ASP A 58 -7.08 1.31 -2.81
C ASP A 58 -5.62 1.24 -3.26
N ASN A 59 -4.77 1.90 -2.48
CA ASN A 59 -3.33 1.71 -2.54
C ASN A 59 -2.93 0.85 -1.34
N MET A 60 -2.46 -0.37 -1.60
CA MET A 60 -2.07 -1.31 -0.55
C MET A 60 -0.55 -1.37 -0.41
N VAL A 61 -0.07 -1.27 0.83
CA VAL A 61 1.35 -1.42 1.16
C VAL A 61 1.50 -2.37 2.34
N VAL A 62 2.41 -3.34 2.19
CA VAL A 62 2.83 -4.19 3.29
C VAL A 62 3.89 -3.44 4.09
N VAL A 63 3.49 -2.86 5.22
CA VAL A 63 4.40 -2.09 6.10
C VAL A 63 5.34 -2.98 6.90
N LYS A 64 4.90 -4.19 7.25
CA LYS A 64 5.64 -5.18 8.03
C LYS A 64 5.02 -6.57 7.80
N GLY A 65 5.86 -7.55 7.52
CA GLY A 65 5.47 -8.96 7.59
C GLY A 65 5.58 -9.48 9.04
N MET A 66 4.93 -10.60 9.30
CA MET A 66 5.11 -11.38 10.53
C MET A 66 6.03 -12.56 10.27
#